data_AF-M2VAM8-F1
#
_entry.id   AF-M2VAM8-F1
#
_cell.length_a   1.000
_cell.length_b   1.000
_cell.length_c   1.000
_cell.angle_alpha   90.00
_cell.angle_beta   90.00
_cell.angle_gamma   90.00
#
_symmetry.space_group_name_H-M   'P 1'
#
loop_
_entity.id
_entity.type
_entity.pdbx_description
1 polymer ?
#
loop_
_entity_poly.entity_id
_entity_poly.type
_entity_poly.pdbx_seq_one_letter_code
_entity_poly.pdbx_strand_id
1 'polypeptide(L)'
;ASAVVDQMTIEEKVSVISGQTSTTNGCSGQIPGVPHLGFPGICVNDGPNGLHDIAGVNGYPSAITIGATWNKTLALERGQYMGLESKVKGDE
;
A
#
# COMPACT_ATOMS: atom_id res chain seq x y z
N ALA A 1 -14.22 -3.86 -10.37
CA ALA A 1 -14.74 -3.32 -9.09
C ALA A 1 -16.23 -3.62 -8.91
N SER A 2 -17.16 -3.01 -9.68
CA SER A 2 -18.63 -3.18 -9.47
C SER A 2 -19.05 -4.63 -9.30
N ALA A 3 -18.67 -5.52 -10.24
CA ALA A 3 -19.06 -6.93 -10.19
C ALA A 3 -18.67 -7.67 -8.89
N VAL A 4 -17.59 -7.25 -8.21
CA VAL A 4 -17.17 -7.83 -6.93
C VAL A 4 -17.96 -7.20 -5.78
N VAL A 5 -18.08 -5.86 -5.78
CA VAL A 5 -18.81 -5.11 -4.74
C VAL A 5 -20.31 -5.46 -4.72
N ASP A 6 -20.89 -5.75 -5.88
CA ASP A 6 -22.30 -6.14 -6.03
C ASP A 6 -22.60 -7.50 -5.36
N GLN A 7 -21.58 -8.36 -5.21
CA GLN A 7 -21.68 -9.66 -4.55
C GLN A 7 -21.40 -9.60 -3.04
N MET A 8 -20.97 -8.44 -2.51
CA MET A 8 -20.69 -8.28 -1.09
C MET A 8 -21.97 -8.04 -0.28
N THR A 9 -22.04 -8.62 0.92
CA THR A 9 -23.05 -8.25 1.91
C THR A 9 -22.81 -6.83 2.43
N ILE A 10 -23.79 -6.27 3.15
CA ILE A 10 -23.61 -4.96 3.79
C ILE A 10 -22.49 -5.03 4.84
N GLU A 11 -22.41 -6.12 5.59
CA GLU A 11 -21.39 -6.36 6.60
C GLU A 11 -19.99 -6.41 5.98
N GLU A 12 -19.85 -7.08 4.83
CA GLU A 12 -18.59 -7.12 4.08
C GLU A 12 -18.19 -5.74 3.56
N LYS A 13 -19.14 -4.96 3.03
CA LYS A 13 -18.90 -3.57 2.62
C LYS A 13 -18.45 -2.70 3.78
N VAL A 14 -19.10 -2.83 4.94
CA VAL A 14 -18.74 -2.12 6.17
C VAL A 14 -17.34 -2.52 6.64
N SER A 15 -17.00 -3.81 6.57
CA SER A 15 -15.68 -4.33 6.93
C SER A 15 -14.58 -3.73 6.04
N VAL A 16 -14.79 -3.68 4.72
CA VAL A 16 -13.81 -3.15 3.75
C VAL A 16 -13.53 -1.65 3.93
N ILE A 17 -14.51 -0.87 4.42
CA ILE A 17 -14.30 0.57 4.70
C ILE A 17 -13.81 0.84 6.13
N SER A 18 -13.72 -0.19 6.97
CA SER A 18 -13.32 -0.07 8.37
C SER A 18 -11.90 -0.59 8.55
N GLY A 19 -10.94 0.33 8.60
CA GLY A 19 -9.54 -0.02 8.87
C GLY A 19 -9.40 -0.75 10.20
N GLN A 20 -8.61 -1.83 10.19
CA GLN A 20 -8.25 -2.57 11.39
C GLN A 20 -6.77 -2.34 11.71
N THR A 21 -6.48 -2.27 13.01
CA THR A 21 -5.11 -2.29 13.51
C THR A 21 -4.68 -3.75 13.63
N SER A 22 -3.59 -4.10 12.97
CA SER A 22 -2.92 -5.37 13.17
C SER A 22 -1.55 -5.11 13.78
N THR A 23 -1.23 -5.86 14.84
CA THR A 23 0.12 -5.91 15.43
C THR A 23 0.92 -7.10 14.91
N THR A 24 0.33 -7.87 13.98
CA THR A 24 0.86 -9.17 13.53
C THR A 24 1.44 -9.13 12.12
N ASN A 25 1.16 -8.08 11.35
CA ASN A 25 1.79 -7.80 10.07
C ASN A 25 2.50 -6.44 10.15
N GLY A 26 3.54 -6.26 9.34
CA GLY A 26 4.27 -4.99 9.25
C GLY A 26 3.50 -3.90 8.50
N CYS A 27 2.16 -3.94 8.52
CA CYS A 27 1.30 -2.96 7.86
C CYS A 27 1.02 -1.81 8.82
N SER A 28 1.10 -0.57 8.35
CA SER A 28 0.67 0.62 9.09
C SER A 28 -0.85 0.62 9.32
N GLY A 29 -1.62 0.04 8.38
CA GLY A 29 -3.04 -0.22 8.52
C GLY A 29 -3.49 -1.38 7.64
N GLN A 30 -4.64 -1.98 7.95
CA GLN A 30 -5.15 -3.13 7.21
C GLN A 30 -6.63 -2.99 6.89
N ILE A 31 -6.99 -3.31 5.65
CA ILE A 31 -8.37 -3.54 5.23
C ILE A 31 -8.62 -5.05 5.20
N PRO A 32 -9.68 -5.54 5.88
CA PRO A 32 -10.03 -6.96 5.87
C PRO A 32 -10.42 -7.46 4.48
N GLY A 33 -10.07 -8.71 4.19
CA GLY A 33 -10.46 -9.39 2.95
C GLY A 33 -11.90 -9.90 2.94
N VAL A 34 -12.35 -10.30 1.75
CA VAL A 34 -13.59 -11.03 1.49
C VAL A 34 -13.23 -12.30 0.71
N PRO A 35 -12.85 -13.39 1.41
CA PRO A 35 -12.20 -14.55 0.77
C PRO A 35 -13.04 -15.28 -0.27
N HIS A 36 -14.37 -15.35 -0.10
CA HIS A 36 -15.26 -16.03 -1.06
C HIS A 36 -15.37 -15.29 -2.41
N LEU A 37 -15.04 -14.00 -2.43
CA LEU A 37 -14.96 -13.18 -3.64
C LEU A 37 -13.51 -13.03 -4.14
N GLY A 38 -12.55 -13.70 -3.52
CA GLY A 38 -11.13 -13.61 -3.89
C GLY A 38 -10.47 -12.27 -3.56
N PHE A 39 -11.06 -11.46 -2.66
CA PHE A 39 -10.44 -10.23 -2.18
C PHE A 39 -9.58 -10.52 -0.94
N PRO A 40 -8.24 -10.43 -1.02
CA PRO A 40 -7.36 -10.80 0.10
C PRO A 40 -7.38 -9.78 1.26
N GLY A 41 -7.91 -8.58 1.02
CA GLY A 41 -7.73 -7.43 1.88
C GLY A 41 -6.72 -6.47 1.26
N ILE A 42 -6.32 -5.44 2.01
CA ILE A 42 -5.28 -4.50 1.57
C ILE A 42 -4.38 -4.20 2.78
N CYS A 43 -3.07 -4.35 2.59
CA CYS A 43 -2.06 -3.83 3.51
C CYS A 43 -1.70 -2.40 3.10
N VAL A 44 -1.77 -1.45 4.04
CA VAL A 44 -1.42 -0.05 3.81
C VAL A 44 -0.18 0.28 4.63
N ASN A 45 0.83 0.85 3.99
CA ASN A 45 2.07 1.25 4.63
C ASN A 45 2.44 2.69 4.32
N ASP A 46 3.02 3.35 5.33
CA ASP A 46 3.80 4.55 5.10
C ASP A 46 5.14 4.19 4.40
N GLY A 47 5.80 5.08 3.67
CA GLY A 47 5.40 6.46 3.41
C GLY A 47 6.06 7.06 2.16
N PRO A 48 6.04 8.39 2.02
CA PRO A 48 6.36 9.07 0.76
C PRO A 48 7.82 8.96 0.33
N ASN A 49 8.68 8.35 1.15
CA ASN A 49 10.12 8.23 0.93
C ASN A 49 10.68 6.81 1.13
N GLY A 50 9.82 5.80 0.98
CA GLY A 50 10.12 4.40 1.29
C GLY A 50 9.24 3.87 2.40
N LEU A 51 9.32 2.57 2.62
CA LEU A 51 8.51 1.87 3.60
C LEU A 51 8.93 2.19 5.04
N HIS A 52 7.96 2.55 5.88
CA HIS A 52 8.16 2.88 7.28
C HIS A 52 8.15 1.60 8.15
N ASP A 53 9.01 1.55 9.17
CA ASP A 53 9.09 0.46 10.15
C ASP A 53 9.23 -0.97 9.58
N ILE A 54 9.71 -1.10 8.34
CA ILE A 54 9.99 -2.37 7.68
C ILE A 54 11.50 -2.54 7.52
N ALA A 55 12.03 -3.70 7.93
CA ALA A 55 13.45 -4.01 7.79
C ALA A 55 13.83 -4.41 6.35
N GLY A 56 15.05 -4.05 5.95
CA GLY A 56 15.60 -4.40 4.63
C GLY A 56 14.85 -3.72 3.49
N VAL A 57 14.66 -2.41 3.61
CA VAL A 57 14.06 -1.51 2.60
C VAL A 57 14.96 -0.29 2.38
N ASN A 58 14.75 0.43 1.28
CA ASN A 58 15.53 1.60 0.93
C ASN A 58 14.92 2.90 1.50
N GLY A 59 15.78 3.81 1.94
CA GLY A 59 15.42 5.21 2.18
C GLY A 59 15.67 6.04 0.93
N TYR A 60 14.62 6.50 0.26
CA TYR A 60 14.74 7.27 -0.98
C TYR A 60 15.08 8.74 -0.69
N PRO A 61 15.37 9.59 -1.70
CA PRO A 61 15.45 11.03 -1.51
C PRO A 61 14.07 11.64 -1.30
N SER A 62 13.91 12.60 -0.39
CA SER A 62 12.61 13.27 -0.16
C SER A 62 12.05 13.93 -1.42
N ALA A 63 10.74 14.16 -1.46
CA ALA A 63 10.07 14.76 -2.62
C ALA A 63 10.67 16.12 -3.00
N ILE A 64 11.10 16.94 -2.03
CA ILE A 64 11.74 18.24 -2.30
C ILE A 64 13.12 18.07 -2.97
N THR A 65 13.91 17.06 -2.57
CA THR A 65 15.18 16.74 -3.21
C THR A 65 14.98 16.30 -4.66
N ILE A 66 13.96 15.49 -4.92
CA ILE A 66 13.61 15.06 -6.28
C ILE A 66 13.11 16.24 -7.12
N GLY A 67 12.26 17.11 -6.55
CA GLY A 67 11.80 18.32 -7.21
C GLY A 67 12.95 19.25 -7.59
N ALA A 68 13.96 19.38 -6.72
CA ALA A 68 15.15 20.20 -6.97
C ALA A 68 16.01 19.69 -8.14
N THR A 69 15.84 18.43 -8.57
CA THR A 69 16.55 17.90 -9.76
C THR A 69 15.96 18.42 -11.07
N TRP A 70 14.70 18.87 -11.06
CA TRP A 70 13.93 19.20 -12.27
C TRP A 70 13.94 18.09 -13.34
N ASN A 71 14.12 16.83 -12.92
CA ASN A 71 14.30 15.69 -13.81
C ASN A 71 13.14 14.70 -13.66
N LYS A 72 12.31 14.60 -14.70
CA LYS A 72 11.16 13.68 -14.73
C LYS A 72 11.56 12.21 -14.71
N THR A 73 12.71 11.87 -15.31
CA THR A 73 13.21 10.49 -15.32
C THR A 73 13.56 10.04 -13.90
N LEU A 74 14.32 10.85 -13.15
CA LEU A 74 14.66 10.53 -11.75
C LEU A 74 13.41 10.45 -10.86
N ALA A 75 12.40 11.30 -11.10
CA ALA A 75 11.14 11.22 -10.37
C ALA A 75 10.38 9.92 -10.65
N LEU A 76 10.34 9.48 -11.91
CA LEU A 76 9.70 8.22 -12.31
C LEU A 76 10.44 7.01 -11.75
N GLU A 77 11.77 6.97 -11.87
CA GLU A 77 12.61 5.87 -11.38
C GLU A 77 12.44 5.70 -9.87
N ARG A 78 12.46 6.80 -9.10
CA ARG A 78 12.17 6.75 -7.66
C ARG A 78 10.80 6.13 -7.38
N GLY A 79 9.77 6.57 -8.08
CA GLY A 79 8.42 6.02 -7.94
C GLY A 79 8.36 4.52 -8.23
N GLN A 80 9.03 4.07 -9.29
CA GLN A 80 9.09 2.68 -9.69
C GLN A 80 9.81 1.82 -8.65
N TYR A 81 10.97 2.24 -8.15
CA TYR A 81 11.70 1.49 -7.13
C TYR A 81 10.94 1.41 -5.81
N MET A 82 10.31 2.51 -5.36
CA MET A 82 9.42 2.48 -4.19
C MET A 82 8.26 1.49 -4.38
N GLY A 83 7.58 1.54 -5.53
CA GLY A 83 6.46 0.64 -5.81
C GLY A 83 6.86 -0.84 -5.92
N LEU A 84 8.02 -1.13 -6.49
CA LEU A 84 8.57 -2.49 -6.54
C LEU A 84 8.86 -3.03 -5.14
N GLU A 85 9.43 -2.20 -4.27
CA GLU A 85 9.72 -2.57 -2.89
C GLU A 85 8.45 -2.81 -2.07
N SER A 86 7.45 -1.91 -2.15
CA SER A 86 6.10 -2.11 -1.59
C SER A 86 5.48 -3.42 -2.03
N LYS A 87 5.49 -3.71 -3.33
CA LYS A 87 4.91 -4.95 -3.86
C LYS A 87 5.62 -6.19 -3.31
N VAL A 88 6.95 -6.19 -3.26
CA VAL A 88 7.72 -7.34 -2.73
C VAL A 88 7.46 -7.55 -1.23
N LYS A 89 7.17 -6.49 -0.48
CA LYS A 89 6.84 -6.57 0.95
C LYS A 89 5.37 -6.92 1.22
N GLY A 90 4.53 -6.99 0.20
CA GLY A 90 3.14 -7.44 0.31
C GLY A 90 2.11 -6.32 0.49
N ASP A 91 2.45 -5.09 0.10
CA ASP A 91 1.49 -3.99 0.00
C ASP A 91 0.65 -4.14 -1.28
N GLU A 92 -0.32 -5.05 -1.29
CA GLU A 92 -1.28 -5.25 -2.39
C GLU A 92 -2.69 -5.63 -1.91
#